data_AF-A0A834YUS0-F1
#
_entry.id   AF-A0A834YUS0-F1
#
_cell.length_a   1.000
_cell.length_b   1.000
_cell.length_c   1.000
_cell.angle_alpha   90.00
_cell.angle_beta   90.00
_cell.angle_gamma   90.00
#
_symmetry.space_group_name_H-M   'P 1'
#
loop_
_entity.id
_entity.type
_entity.pdbx_description
1 polymer ?
#
loop_
_entity_poly.entity_id
_entity_poly.type
_entity_poly.pdbx_seq_one_letter_code
_entity_poly.pdbx_strand_id
1 'polypeptide(L)' 'MIQKTLCANGLSIPCIRATNLEDAVNCARSMARYGDTIILSPGCSSFDEFRNFEHRGKVFQELAFSSQ' A
#
# COMPACT_ATOMS: atom_id res chain seq x y z
N MET A 1 7.55 -2.63 -12.06
CA MET A 1 8.54 -3.66 -11.74
C MET A 1 7.87 -4.92 -11.17
N ILE A 2 7.11 -4.82 -10.07
CA ILE A 2 6.41 -5.96 -9.43
C ILE A 2 5.41 -6.69 -10.34
N GLN A 3 4.42 -5.98 -10.90
CA GLN A 3 3.39 -6.61 -11.76
C GLN A 3 3.99 -7.36 -12.96
N LYS A 4 5.04 -6.79 -13.59
CA LYS A 4 5.75 -7.43 -14.69
C LYS A 4 6.43 -8.73 -14.25
N THR A 5 7.07 -8.72 -13.07
CA THR A 5 7.69 -9.92 -12.49
C THR A 5 6.66 -11.00 -12.18
N LEU A 6 5.49 -10.64 -11.63
CA LEU A 6 4.41 -11.59 -11.36
C LEU A 6 3.93 -12.27 -12.65
N CYS A 7 3.60 -11.48 -13.68
CA CYS A 7 3.15 -12.01 -14.96
C CYS A 7 4.21 -12.89 -15.65
N ALA A 8 5.49 -12.50 -15.60
CA ALA A 8 6.59 -13.28 -16.19
C ALA A 8 6.76 -14.66 -15.53
N ASN A 9 6.29 -14.82 -14.29
CA ASN A 9 6.29 -16.09 -13.56
C ASN A 9 4.93 -16.81 -13.59
N GLY A 10 4.00 -16.38 -14.47
CA GLY A 10 2.68 -17.00 -14.61
C GLY A 10 1.72 -16.74 -13.45
N LEU A 11 2.02 -15.77 -12.57
CA LEU A 11 1.16 -15.40 -11.45
C LEU A 11 0.17 -14.32 -11.87
N SER A 12 -1.12 -14.57 -11.65
CA SER A 12 -2.20 -13.61 -11.87
C SER A 12 -2.71 -13.09 -10.53
N ILE A 13 -2.07 -12.02 -10.04
CA ILE A 13 -2.44 -11.34 -8.79
C ILE A 13 -2.92 -9.93 -9.14
N PRO A 14 -4.12 -9.50 -8.69
CA PRO A 14 -4.59 -8.14 -8.89
C PRO A 14 -3.59 -7.12 -8.36
N CYS A 15 -3.17 -6.18 -9.22
CA CYS A 15 -2.27 -5.09 -8.87
C CYS A 15 -2.97 -3.77 -9.19
N ILE A 16 -3.07 -2.88 -8.20
CA ILE A 16 -3.63 -1.54 -8.38
C ILE A 16 -2.48 -0.53 -8.23
N ARG A 17 -2.46 0.46 -9.13
CA ARG A 17 -1.55 1.59 -9.02
C ARG A 17 -2.24 2.69 -8.22
N ALA A 18 -1.58 3.14 -7.17
CA ALA A 18 -1.97 4.31 -6.40
C ALA A 18 -0.95 5.42 -6.62
N THR A 19 -1.38 6.66 -6.44
CA THR A 19 -0.58 7.87 -6.66
C THR A 19 0.23 8.29 -5.45
N ASN A 20 -0.24 7.98 -4.24
CA ASN A 20 0.40 8.24 -2.96
C ASN A 20 -0.08 7.22 -1.90
N LEU A 21 0.42 7.34 -0.66
CA LEU A 21 0.04 6.40 0.41
C LEU A 21 -1.44 6.48 0.82
N GLU A 22 -2.05 7.67 0.80
CA GLU A 22 -3.47 7.85 1.11
C GLU A 22 -4.37 7.15 0.09
N ASP A 23 -4.12 7.38 -1.20
CA ASP A 23 -4.80 6.72 -2.31
C ASP A 23 -4.64 5.19 -2.23
N ALA A 24 -3.44 4.71 -1.87
CA ALA A 24 -3.19 3.28 -1.67
C ALA A 24 -4.02 2.68 -0.51
N VAL A 25 -4.12 3.40 0.61
CA VAL A 25 -4.93 2.97 1.76
C VAL A 25 -6.42 2.97 1.40
N ASN A 26 -6.91 4.00 0.71
CA ASN A 26 -8.31 4.08 0.28
C ASN A 26 -8.68 2.96 -0.70
N CYS A 27 -7.82 2.68 -1.68
CA CYS A 27 -7.97 1.53 -2.58
C CYS A 27 -8.05 0.22 -1.78
N ALA A 28 -7.09 -0.01 -0.86
CA ALA A 28 -7.06 -1.21 -0.05
C ALA A 28 -8.32 -1.37 0.83
N ARG A 29 -8.79 -0.29 1.45
CA ARG A 29 -10.01 -0.29 2.28
C ARG A 29 -11.26 -0.62 1.45
N SER A 30 -11.36 -0.10 0.23
CA SER A 30 -12.51 -0.41 -0.65
C SER A 30 -12.59 -1.88 -1.09
N MET A 31 -11.44 -2.58 -1.10
CA MET A 31 -11.35 -3.98 -1.49
C MET A 31 -11.41 -4.94 -0.31
N ALA A 32 -10.95 -4.51 0.87
CA ALA A 32 -10.90 -5.31 2.07
C ALA A 32 -12.30 -5.64 2.57
N ARG A 33 -12.46 -6.86 3.06
CA ARG A 33 -13.69 -7.34 3.70
C ARG A 33 -13.47 -7.47 5.20
N TYR A 34 -14.56 -7.62 5.93
CA TYR A 34 -14.50 -7.94 7.35
C TYR A 34 -13.65 -9.21 7.57
N GLY A 35 -12.63 -9.10 8.42
CA GLY A 35 -11.68 -10.17 8.71
C GLY A 35 -10.38 -10.11 7.90
N ASP A 36 -10.30 -9.29 6.85
CA ASP A 36 -9.06 -9.10 6.10
C ASP A 36 -8.07 -8.21 6.87
N THR A 37 -6.77 -8.36 6.57
CA THR A 37 -5.71 -7.52 7.10
C THR A 37 -5.05 -6.73 5.99
N ILE A 38 -4.91 -5.42 6.17
CA ILE A 38 -4.14 -4.54 5.28
C ILE A 38 -2.74 -4.35 5.89
N ILE A 39 -1.69 -4.72 5.14
CA ILE A 39 -0.30 -4.63 5.58
C ILE A 39 0.46 -3.60 4.73
N LEU A 40 1.16 -2.69 5.40
CA LEU A 40 2.15 -1.82 4.75
C LEU A 40 3.53 -2.50 4.74
N SER A 41 3.98 -2.95 3.57
CA SER A 41 5.33 -3.52 3.36
C SER A 41 6.02 -2.89 2.14
N PRO A 42 6.55 -1.66 2.28
CA PRO A 42 7.21 -0.95 1.20
C PRO A 42 8.62 -1.52 0.99
N GLY A 43 8.78 -2.32 -0.06
CA GLY A 43 10.06 -2.98 -0.42
C GLY A 43 11.16 -2.04 -0.94
N CYS A 44 11.04 -0.73 -0.76
CA CYS A 44 12.02 0.29 -1.19
C CYS A 44 12.10 1.44 -0.17
N SER A 45 13.26 2.12 -0.12
CA SER A 45 13.49 3.31 0.69
C SER A 45 12.65 4.49 0.19
N SER A 46 11.84 5.10 1.06
CA SER A 46 10.85 6.13 0.72
C SER A 46 11.40 7.56 0.62
N PHE A 47 12.50 7.78 -0.08
CA PHE A 47 13.16 9.09 -0.05
C PHE A 47 12.40 10.22 -0.79
N ASP A 48 11.39 9.90 -1.59
CA ASP A 48 10.69 10.91 -2.42
C ASP A 48 9.47 11.56 -1.73
N GLU A 49 8.81 10.88 -0.78
CA GLU A 49 7.55 11.35 -0.16
C GLU A 49 7.63 11.48 1.37
N PHE A 50 8.57 10.79 2.03
CA PHE A 50 8.64 10.76 3.49
C PHE A 50 10.07 10.99 4.01
N ARG A 51 10.17 11.72 5.13
CA ARG A 51 11.44 12.01 5.82
C ARG A 51 12.23 10.76 6.19
N ASN A 52 11.53 9.71 6.63
CA ASN A 52 12.09 8.43 7.05
C ASN A 52 10.98 7.36 7.12
N PHE A 53 11.35 6.14 7.51
CA PHE A 53 10.42 5.02 7.59
C PHE A 53 9.40 5.20 8.73
N GLU A 54 9.78 5.83 9.84
CA GLU A 54 8.91 6.11 10.97
C GLU A 54 7.81 7.10 10.60
N HIS A 55 8.16 8.16 9.86
CA HIS A 55 7.21 9.15 9.37
C HIS A 55 6.17 8.49 8.46
N ARG A 56 6.61 7.62 7.55
CA ARG A 56 5.73 6.84 6.67
C ARG A 56 4.81 5.90 7.46
N GLY A 57 5.35 5.22 8.47
CA GLY A 57 4.56 4.35 9.36
C GLY A 57 3.50 5.13 10.15
N LYS A 58 3.86 6.31 10.66
CA LYS A 58 2.93 7.18 11.37
C LYS A 58 1.79 7.66 10.47
N VAL A 59 2.08 8.09 9.24
CA VAL A 59 1.06 8.50 8.27
C VAL A 59 0.13 7.32 7.93
N PHE A 60 0.67 6.11 7.73
CA PHE A 60 -0.17 4.92 7.55
C PHE A 60 -1.09 4.65 8.75
N GLN A 61 -0.57 4.78 9.97
CA GLN A 61 -1.36 4.62 11.19
C GLN A 61 -2.51 5.63 11.27
N GLU A 62 -2.23 6.90 10.98
CA GLU A 62 -3.24 7.97 10.93
C GLU A 62 -4.32 7.67 9.89
N LEU A 63 -3.92 7.24 8.69
CA LEU A 63 -4.84 6.85 7.61
C LEU A 63 -5.64 5.57 7.90
N ALA A 64 -5.08 4.65 8.70
CA ALA A 64 -5.76 3.41 9.07
C ALA A 64 -6.86 3.66 10.13
N PHE A 65 -6.63 4.60 11.05
CA PHE A 65 -7.58 4.94 12.11
C PHE A 65 -8.53 6.09 11.76
N SER A 66 -8.26 6.85 10.68
CA SER A 66 -9.22 7.83 10.19
C SER A 66 -10.50 7.11 9.75
N SER A 67 -11.64 7.63 10.20
CA SER A 67 -12.95 7.23 9.70
C SER A 67 -13.31 8.21 8.59
N GLN A 68 -13.29 7.74 7.35
CA GLN A 68 -14.09 8.35 6.28
C GLN A 68 -15.47 7.71 6.29
#